data_AF-W3XK15-F1
#
_entry.id   AF-W3XK15-F1
#
_cell.length_a   1.000
_cell.length_b   1.000
_cell.length_c   1.000
_cell.angle_alpha   90.00
_cell.angle_beta   90.00
_cell.angle_gamma   90.00
#
_symmetry.space_group_name_H-M   'P 1'
#
loop_
_entity.id
_entity.type
_entity.pdbx_description
1 polymer ?
#
loop_
_entity_poly.entity_id
_entity_poly.type
_entity_poly.pdbx_seq_one_letter_code
_entity_poly.pdbx_strand_id
1 'polypeptide(L)'
;MRGLGAVIEAPKCDIGDINVLRDVVEAYRGSMPQVAGCNQSSMVLKDSVLANMSHEDWTASTKPKSAVPGNLHTVLPKGLDFSVLLSSISGIVGWVGQANYAAANTYMDALAHYRHALGERAVALDLGAILDHGVLATNEALRDRILRAGILRGVSSSELLALLDDFCGPSTGGAVAGPHTAAAQVAIGLAPASELKAASPQTPSSLLSLPFYRHVFASTAAASPEQTSGEESIQAPAATRLCVHGQHWRHRLQGAVSMLGHHDARTAGSPGCQSIG
;
A
#
# COMPACT_ATOMS: atom_id res chain seq x y z
N MET A 1 -14.07 -3.25 -17.94
CA MET A 1 -15.01 -2.57 -17.03
C MET A 1 -16.30 -2.14 -17.75
N ARG A 2 -16.30 -1.18 -18.70
CA ARG A 2 -17.54 -0.79 -19.43
C ARG A 2 -18.17 -1.95 -20.22
N GLY A 3 -17.36 -2.75 -20.91
CA GLY A 3 -17.82 -3.97 -21.59
C GLY A 3 -18.34 -5.07 -20.64
N LEU A 4 -18.22 -4.89 -19.32
CA LEU A 4 -18.79 -5.76 -18.29
C LEU A 4 -20.05 -5.14 -17.65
N GLY A 5 -20.59 -4.05 -18.21
CA GLY A 5 -21.78 -3.36 -17.72
C GLY A 5 -21.54 -2.32 -16.61
N ALA A 6 -20.27 -2.03 -16.26
CA ALA A 6 -19.96 -1.00 -15.27
C ALA A 6 -20.11 0.42 -15.85
N VAL A 7 -20.75 1.32 -15.10
CA VAL A 7 -20.75 2.76 -15.35
C VAL A 7 -19.43 3.33 -14.79
N ILE A 8 -18.68 4.06 -15.62
CA ILE A 8 -17.35 4.58 -15.26
C ILE A 8 -17.28 6.05 -15.57
N GLU A 9 -16.94 6.80 -14.54
CA GLU A 9 -16.65 8.23 -14.56
C GLU A 9 -15.19 8.45 -14.16
N ALA A 10 -14.52 9.38 -14.85
CA ALA A 10 -13.12 9.74 -14.60
C ALA A 10 -12.93 11.26 -14.68
N PRO A 11 -13.56 12.02 -13.75
CA PRO A 11 -13.46 13.47 -13.75
C PRO A 11 -12.04 13.93 -13.43
N LYS A 12 -11.64 15.08 -13.97
CA LYS A 12 -10.40 15.74 -13.54
C LYS A 12 -10.60 16.27 -12.12
N CYS A 13 -9.87 15.72 -11.16
CA CYS A 13 -9.99 16.07 -9.75
C CYS A 13 -8.62 16.01 -9.07
N ASP A 14 -8.07 17.14 -8.63
CA ASP A 14 -6.97 17.13 -7.65
C ASP A 14 -7.58 16.88 -6.27
N ILE A 15 -7.57 15.63 -5.85
CA ILE A 15 -8.07 15.19 -4.53
C ILE A 15 -7.25 15.77 -3.35
N GLY A 16 -6.10 16.40 -3.63
CA GLY A 16 -5.36 17.18 -2.66
C GLY A 16 -5.99 18.53 -2.33
N ASP A 17 -6.90 19.04 -3.17
CA ASP A 17 -7.76 20.17 -2.88
C ASP A 17 -9.13 19.68 -2.41
N ILE A 18 -9.45 19.96 -1.14
CA ILE A 18 -10.68 19.50 -0.52
C ILE A 18 -11.94 20.12 -1.15
N ASN A 19 -11.86 21.34 -1.67
CA ASN A 19 -13.01 22.00 -2.28
C ASN A 19 -13.30 21.36 -3.65
N VAL A 20 -12.26 21.13 -4.45
CA VAL A 20 -12.39 20.41 -5.73
C VAL A 20 -12.95 19.01 -5.51
N LEU A 21 -12.46 18.29 -4.48
CA LEU A 21 -12.98 16.97 -4.12
C LEU A 21 -14.47 17.03 -3.74
N ARG A 22 -14.89 18.02 -2.94
CA ARG A 22 -16.31 18.21 -2.56
C ARG A 22 -17.19 18.47 -3.77
N ASP A 23 -16.77 19.36 -4.65
CA ASP A 23 -17.53 19.74 -5.84
C ASP A 23 -17.73 18.53 -6.76
N VAL A 24 -16.69 17.71 -6.94
CA VAL A 24 -16.78 16.47 -7.74
C VAL A 24 -17.71 15.45 -7.09
N VAL A 25 -17.58 15.20 -5.78
CA VAL A 25 -18.46 14.25 -5.08
C VAL A 25 -19.93 14.71 -5.15
N GLU A 26 -20.19 16.00 -5.02
CA GLU A 26 -21.54 16.56 -5.10
C GLU A 26 -22.13 16.48 -6.52
N ALA A 27 -21.33 16.78 -7.54
CA ALA A 27 -21.77 16.71 -8.95
C ALA A 27 -22.27 15.31 -9.36
N TYR A 28 -21.75 14.25 -8.73
CA TYR A 28 -22.15 12.87 -9.01
C TYR A 28 -23.20 12.30 -8.05
N ARG A 29 -23.60 13.03 -6.99
CA ARG A 29 -24.58 12.55 -6.00
C ARG A 29 -25.93 12.14 -6.62
N GLY A 30 -26.36 12.83 -7.68
CA GLY A 30 -27.63 12.57 -8.35
C GLY A 30 -27.57 11.62 -9.54
N SER A 31 -26.38 11.34 -10.07
CA SER A 31 -26.19 10.53 -11.29
C SER A 31 -25.54 9.17 -11.03
N MET A 32 -24.94 8.97 -9.85
CA MET A 32 -24.27 7.74 -9.45
C MET A 32 -24.82 7.21 -8.12
N PRO A 33 -24.71 5.89 -7.86
CA PRO A 33 -25.00 5.35 -6.53
C PRO A 33 -24.13 6.01 -5.45
N GLN A 34 -24.60 5.96 -4.20
CA GLN A 34 -23.79 6.39 -3.06
C GLN A 34 -22.46 5.63 -3.03
N VAL A 35 -21.39 6.33 -2.66
CA VAL A 35 -20.06 5.75 -2.53
C VAL A 35 -20.08 4.67 -1.46
N ALA A 36 -19.89 3.41 -1.89
CA ALA A 36 -19.85 2.25 -1.00
C ALA A 36 -18.45 1.99 -0.45
N GLY A 37 -17.40 2.36 -1.18
CA GLY A 37 -16.02 2.19 -0.72
C GLY A 37 -15.02 3.04 -1.47
N CYS A 38 -13.81 3.11 -0.92
CA CYS A 38 -12.73 3.95 -1.42
C CYS A 38 -11.42 3.16 -1.50
N ASN A 39 -10.73 3.26 -2.65
CA ASN A 39 -9.35 2.82 -2.81
C ASN A 39 -8.48 4.05 -3.02
N GLN A 40 -7.60 4.33 -2.06
CA GLN A 40 -6.65 5.43 -2.16
C GLN A 40 -5.29 4.92 -2.62
N SER A 41 -4.99 5.20 -3.89
CA SER A 41 -3.80 4.73 -4.59
C SER A 41 -2.94 5.86 -5.16
N SER A 42 -3.22 7.13 -4.84
CA SER A 42 -2.42 8.24 -5.34
C SER A 42 -1.04 8.28 -4.68
N MET A 43 -0.02 8.61 -5.48
CA MET A 43 1.37 8.56 -5.05
C MET A 43 2.26 9.44 -5.94
N VAL A 44 3.25 10.06 -5.32
CA VAL A 44 4.38 10.69 -5.99
C VAL A 44 5.65 10.30 -5.24
N LEU A 45 6.71 9.94 -5.97
CA LEU A 45 8.03 9.66 -5.41
C LEU A 45 8.97 10.83 -5.69
N LYS A 46 9.64 11.30 -4.65
CA LYS A 46 10.66 12.36 -4.69
C LYS A 46 11.76 12.01 -3.70
N ASP A 47 12.48 10.95 -4.03
CA ASP A 47 13.46 10.34 -3.14
C ASP A 47 14.73 11.21 -3.11
N SER A 48 15.16 11.57 -1.91
CA SER A 48 16.40 12.28 -1.63
C SER A 48 16.86 11.95 -0.22
N VAL A 49 18.17 11.92 0.01
CA VAL A 49 18.67 11.84 1.39
C VAL A 49 18.16 13.06 2.17
N LEU A 50 17.76 12.86 3.43
CA LEU A 50 17.09 13.90 4.22
C LEU A 50 17.85 15.24 4.24
N ALA A 51 19.18 15.20 4.33
CA ALA A 51 20.03 16.38 4.31
C ALA A 51 19.94 17.22 3.03
N ASN A 52 19.60 16.60 1.89
CA ASN A 52 19.46 17.25 0.59
C ASN A 52 17.99 17.31 0.13
N MET A 53 17.04 16.96 1.00
CA MET A 53 15.63 16.93 0.64
C MET A 53 15.06 18.34 0.73
N SER A 54 14.64 18.90 -0.39
CA SER A 54 13.96 20.19 -0.41
C SER A 54 12.57 20.09 0.22
N HIS A 55 12.03 21.21 0.70
CA HIS A 55 10.64 21.24 1.15
C HIS A 55 9.68 20.90 0.00
N GLU A 56 10.00 21.30 -1.23
CA GLU A 56 9.19 20.96 -2.40
C GLU A 56 9.11 19.44 -2.62
N ASP A 57 10.24 18.73 -2.56
CA ASP A 57 10.30 17.26 -2.68
C ASP A 57 9.55 16.58 -1.53
N TRP A 58 9.68 17.10 -0.31
CA TRP A 58 8.93 16.63 0.84
C TRP A 58 7.42 16.75 0.61
N THR A 59 6.94 17.95 0.24
CA THR A 59 5.52 18.24 0.03
C THR A 59 4.96 17.43 -1.13
N ALA A 60 5.69 17.34 -2.24
CA ALA A 60 5.25 16.60 -3.42
C ALA A 60 5.04 15.11 -3.11
N SER A 61 5.93 14.47 -2.32
CA SER A 61 5.76 13.06 -1.96
C SER A 61 4.74 12.84 -0.84
N THR A 62 4.65 13.75 0.13
CA THR A 62 3.76 13.58 1.29
C THR A 62 2.30 13.91 0.98
N LYS A 63 2.01 15.01 0.26
CA LYS A 63 0.63 15.47 -0.06
C LYS A 63 -0.30 14.35 -0.54
N PRO A 64 0.06 13.51 -1.54
CA PRO A 64 -0.84 12.45 -2.03
C PRO A 64 -1.11 11.34 -1.01
N LYS A 65 -0.28 11.18 0.02
CA LYS A 65 -0.38 10.11 1.02
C LYS A 65 -0.72 10.60 2.43
N SER A 66 -0.78 11.91 2.65
CA SER A 66 -1.24 12.48 3.92
C SER A 66 -2.50 13.32 3.76
N ALA A 67 -2.39 14.46 3.07
CA ALA A 67 -3.50 15.39 2.87
C ALA A 67 -4.68 14.72 2.14
N VAL A 68 -4.39 13.92 1.12
CA VAL A 68 -5.45 13.25 0.33
C VAL A 68 -6.26 12.25 1.14
N PRO A 69 -5.67 11.25 1.84
CA PRO A 69 -6.45 10.38 2.73
C PRO A 69 -7.25 11.15 3.79
N GLY A 70 -6.70 12.24 4.34
CA GLY A 70 -7.41 13.13 5.26
C GLY A 70 -8.62 13.83 4.62
N ASN A 71 -8.47 14.33 3.39
CA ASN A 71 -9.57 14.90 2.62
C ASN A 71 -10.66 13.86 2.33
N LEU A 72 -10.28 12.65 1.90
CA LEU A 72 -11.21 11.54 1.64
C LEU A 72 -11.95 11.13 2.91
N HIS A 73 -11.26 11.03 4.04
CA HIS A 73 -11.90 10.77 5.34
C HIS A 73 -12.93 11.84 5.72
N THR A 74 -12.68 13.09 5.33
CA THR A 74 -13.55 14.23 5.65
C THR A 74 -14.75 14.34 4.72
N VAL A 75 -14.57 14.08 3.43
CA VAL A 75 -15.59 14.34 2.39
C VAL A 75 -16.49 13.13 2.12
N LEU A 76 -15.95 11.91 2.18
CA LEU A 76 -16.74 10.71 1.92
C LEU A 76 -17.72 10.40 3.06
N PRO A 77 -18.85 9.74 2.75
CA PRO A 77 -19.81 9.36 3.78
C PRO A 77 -19.19 8.39 4.80
N LYS A 78 -19.77 8.39 5.99
CA LYS A 78 -19.47 7.42 7.05
C LYS A 78 -20.11 6.07 6.71
N GLY A 79 -19.61 5.00 7.33
CA GLY A 79 -20.14 3.65 7.12
C GLY A 79 -19.84 3.08 5.73
N LEU A 80 -18.69 3.42 5.13
CA LEU A 80 -18.22 2.75 3.92
C LEU A 80 -18.06 1.25 4.18
N ASP A 81 -18.40 0.44 3.19
CA ASP A 81 -18.16 -1.00 3.18
C ASP A 81 -16.66 -1.29 3.25
N PHE A 82 -15.81 -0.44 2.64
CA PHE A 82 -14.36 -0.55 2.74
C PHE A 82 -13.64 0.79 2.50
N SER A 83 -12.48 0.95 3.12
CA SER A 83 -11.52 2.02 2.83
C SER A 83 -10.12 1.42 2.76
N VAL A 84 -9.59 1.23 1.56
CA VAL A 84 -8.24 0.69 1.36
C VAL A 84 -7.27 1.84 1.10
N LEU A 85 -6.22 1.92 1.91
CA LEU A 85 -5.12 2.87 1.76
C LEU A 85 -3.90 2.08 1.27
N LEU A 86 -3.47 2.31 0.02
CA LEU A 86 -2.26 1.66 -0.50
C LEU A 86 -1.03 2.35 0.09
N SER A 87 -0.59 1.82 1.22
CA SER A 87 0.59 2.23 1.97
C SER A 87 1.85 1.53 1.43
N SER A 88 2.94 1.57 2.20
CA SER A 88 4.19 0.94 1.81
C SER A 88 4.96 0.49 3.02
N ILE A 89 5.59 -0.67 2.89
CA ILE A 89 6.57 -1.19 3.84
C ILE A 89 7.68 -0.20 4.18
N SER A 90 7.97 0.78 3.31
CA SER A 90 8.90 1.87 3.62
C SER A 90 8.51 2.65 4.89
N GLY A 91 7.21 2.75 5.22
CA GLY A 91 6.72 3.34 6.48
C GLY A 91 6.97 2.47 7.73
N ILE A 92 7.21 1.17 7.55
CA ILE A 92 7.53 0.22 8.62
C ILE A 92 9.04 0.07 8.79
N VAL A 93 9.73 -0.24 7.69
CA VAL A 93 11.15 -0.62 7.73
C VAL A 93 12.10 0.53 7.38
N GLY A 94 11.58 1.61 6.81
CA GLY A 94 12.39 2.69 6.28
C GLY A 94 13.14 2.30 5.02
N TRP A 95 13.53 3.30 4.25
CA TRP A 95 14.44 3.14 3.12
C TRP A 95 15.31 4.38 2.97
N VAL A 96 16.58 4.18 2.59
CA VAL A 96 17.52 5.29 2.42
C VAL A 96 17.01 6.20 1.30
N GLY A 97 16.82 7.48 1.62
CA GLY A 97 16.32 8.48 0.68
C GLY A 97 14.79 8.65 0.65
N GLN A 98 14.05 7.90 1.48
CA GLN A 98 12.58 7.90 1.48
C GLN A 98 11.98 8.45 2.78
N ALA A 99 12.63 9.40 3.45
CA ALA A 99 12.12 9.96 4.70
C ALA A 99 10.72 10.59 4.55
N ASN A 100 10.48 11.33 3.47
CA ASN A 100 9.17 11.88 3.11
C ASN A 100 8.14 10.78 2.84
N TYR A 101 8.50 9.81 2.02
CA TYR A 101 7.61 8.72 1.61
C TYR A 101 7.24 7.82 2.79
N ALA A 102 8.21 7.42 3.62
CA ALA A 102 7.98 6.66 4.83
C ALA A 102 7.02 7.40 5.78
N ALA A 103 7.28 8.68 6.06
CA ALA A 103 6.42 9.49 6.93
C ALA A 103 4.97 9.58 6.41
N ALA A 104 4.79 9.71 5.10
CA ALA A 104 3.45 9.79 4.50
C ALA A 104 2.70 8.44 4.54
N ASN A 105 3.40 7.32 4.36
CA ASN A 105 2.80 5.99 4.48
C ASN A 105 2.44 5.69 5.94
N THR A 106 3.32 6.01 6.90
CA THR A 106 3.01 5.86 8.34
C THR A 106 1.79 6.68 8.77
N TYR A 107 1.54 7.84 8.14
CA TYR A 107 0.29 8.59 8.35
C TYR A 107 -0.94 7.79 7.91
N MET A 108 -0.90 7.12 6.75
CA MET A 108 -2.02 6.28 6.30
C MET A 108 -2.24 5.08 7.20
N ASP A 109 -1.16 4.47 7.69
CA ASP A 109 -1.23 3.39 8.66
C ASP A 109 -1.98 3.86 9.91
N ALA A 110 -1.56 5.00 10.47
CA ALA A 110 -2.21 5.61 11.62
C ALA A 110 -3.67 6.00 11.33
N LEU A 111 -3.98 6.49 10.13
CA LEU A 111 -5.35 6.84 9.73
C LEU A 111 -6.25 5.60 9.67
N ALA A 112 -5.75 4.45 9.19
CA ALA A 112 -6.53 3.21 9.19
C ALA A 112 -6.86 2.76 10.62
N HIS A 113 -5.88 2.78 11.53
CA HIS A 113 -6.09 2.51 12.96
C HIS A 113 -7.08 3.50 13.59
N TYR A 114 -6.96 4.79 13.27
CA TYR A 114 -7.89 5.82 13.74
C TYR A 114 -9.33 5.55 13.28
N ARG A 115 -9.53 5.17 12.02
CA ARG A 115 -10.86 4.82 11.49
C ARG A 115 -11.43 3.58 12.16
N HIS A 116 -10.62 2.56 12.43
CA HIS A 116 -11.04 1.39 13.22
C HIS A 116 -11.49 1.78 14.63
N ALA A 117 -10.78 2.71 15.30
CA ALA A 117 -11.19 3.23 16.61
C ALA A 117 -12.53 3.97 16.58
N LEU A 118 -12.94 4.50 15.41
CA LEU A 118 -14.26 5.09 15.19
C LEU A 118 -15.34 4.06 14.77
N GLY A 119 -15.00 2.77 14.70
CA GLY A 119 -15.89 1.72 14.22
C GLY A 119 -16.07 1.70 12.70
N GLU A 120 -15.20 2.39 11.94
CA GLU A 120 -15.24 2.41 10.49
C GLU A 120 -14.26 1.40 9.89
N ARG A 121 -14.64 0.74 8.79
CA ARG A 121 -13.78 -0.23 8.09
C ARG A 121 -12.68 0.49 7.30
N ALA A 122 -11.42 0.20 7.62
CA ALA A 122 -10.28 0.72 6.88
C ALA A 122 -9.05 -0.19 6.99
N VAL A 123 -8.29 -0.34 5.91
CA VAL A 123 -7.02 -1.06 5.93
C VAL A 123 -5.92 -0.25 5.26
N ALA A 124 -4.77 -0.16 5.91
CA ALA A 124 -3.52 0.23 5.26
C ALA A 124 -2.80 -1.03 4.76
N LEU A 125 -2.60 -1.13 3.45
CA LEU A 125 -1.83 -2.20 2.84
C LEU A 125 -0.39 -1.73 2.66
N ASP A 126 0.53 -2.17 3.52
CA ASP A 126 1.95 -1.87 3.45
C ASP A 126 2.62 -2.74 2.39
N LEU A 127 2.55 -2.26 1.16
CA LEU A 127 3.05 -2.98 0.00
C LEU A 127 4.58 -2.90 -0.09
N GLY A 128 5.20 -4.07 -0.27
CA GLY A 128 6.57 -4.21 -0.74
C GLY A 128 6.70 -3.90 -2.23
N ALA A 129 7.77 -4.39 -2.85
CA ALA A 129 8.07 -4.10 -4.24
C ALA A 129 7.10 -4.83 -5.20
N ILE A 130 6.15 -4.10 -5.80
CA ILE A 130 5.30 -4.65 -6.88
C ILE A 130 6.16 -4.79 -8.13
N LEU A 131 6.38 -6.03 -8.60
CA LEU A 131 7.37 -6.29 -9.66
C LEU A 131 6.83 -6.19 -11.09
N ASP A 132 5.53 -6.46 -11.26
CA ASP A 132 4.91 -6.65 -12.56
C ASP A 132 4.17 -5.40 -13.08
N HIS A 133 3.83 -4.45 -12.20
CA HIS A 133 3.15 -3.19 -12.55
C HIS A 133 3.67 -1.99 -11.74
N GLY A 134 3.36 -0.78 -12.21
CA GLY A 134 3.72 0.46 -11.52
C GLY A 134 5.17 0.90 -11.74
N VAL A 135 5.71 1.70 -10.81
CA VAL A 135 7.01 2.38 -10.97
C VAL A 135 8.18 1.40 -11.17
N LEU A 136 8.15 0.23 -10.55
CA LEU A 136 9.26 -0.73 -10.63
C LEU A 136 9.23 -1.56 -11.92
N ALA A 137 8.05 -1.77 -12.51
CA ALA A 137 7.93 -2.43 -13.82
C ALA A 137 8.56 -1.58 -14.95
N THR A 138 8.55 -0.26 -14.81
CA THR A 138 9.10 0.68 -15.79
C THR A 138 10.50 1.19 -15.46
N ASN A 139 11.08 0.81 -14.31
CA ASN A 139 12.41 1.24 -13.86
C ASN A 139 13.23 0.05 -13.34
N GLU A 140 13.90 -0.64 -14.25
CA GLU A 140 14.68 -1.85 -13.95
C GLU A 140 15.83 -1.61 -12.98
N ALA A 141 16.54 -0.47 -13.11
CA ALA A 141 17.64 -0.14 -12.22
C ALA A 141 17.18 0.04 -10.76
N LEU A 142 16.02 0.67 -10.56
CA LEU A 142 15.39 0.82 -9.25
C LEU A 142 14.90 -0.53 -8.71
N ARG A 143 14.24 -1.33 -9.54
CA ARG A 143 13.79 -2.69 -9.20
C ARG A 143 14.96 -3.55 -8.72
N ASP A 144 16.04 -3.61 -9.49
CA ASP A 144 17.19 -4.44 -9.16
C ASP A 144 17.91 -3.92 -7.90
N ARG A 145 17.97 -2.60 -7.70
CA ARG A 145 18.52 -2.01 -6.46
C ARG A 145 17.71 -2.42 -5.24
N ILE A 146 16.38 -2.40 -5.34
CA ILE A 146 15.48 -2.78 -4.26
C ILE A 146 15.62 -4.28 -3.93
N LEU A 147 15.59 -5.13 -4.95
CA LEU A 147 15.73 -6.58 -4.78
C LEU A 147 17.10 -6.97 -4.22
N ARG A 148 18.19 -6.29 -4.64
CA ARG A 148 19.53 -6.51 -4.10
C ARG A 148 19.67 -6.20 -2.61
N ALA A 149 18.80 -5.37 -2.03
CA ALA A 149 18.85 -5.12 -0.58
C ALA A 149 18.43 -6.34 0.25
N GLY A 150 17.83 -7.36 -0.39
CA GLY A 150 17.53 -8.67 0.19
C GLY A 150 16.39 -8.68 1.21
N ILE A 151 15.78 -7.52 1.51
CA ILE A 151 14.73 -7.38 2.54
C ILE A 151 13.34 -7.61 1.97
N LEU A 152 13.15 -7.24 0.69
CA LEU A 152 11.85 -7.31 0.06
C LEU A 152 11.74 -8.55 -0.81
N ARG A 153 10.64 -9.27 -0.63
CA ARG A 153 10.11 -10.19 -1.64
C ARG A 153 9.26 -9.38 -2.61
N GLY A 154 9.40 -9.68 -3.90
CA GLY A 154 8.48 -9.16 -4.89
C GLY A 154 7.03 -9.49 -4.53
N VAL A 155 6.15 -8.51 -4.67
CA VAL A 155 4.71 -8.68 -4.61
C VAL A 155 4.19 -8.80 -6.03
N SER A 156 3.46 -9.87 -6.32
CA SER A 156 2.75 -10.03 -7.59
C SER A 156 1.43 -9.27 -7.57
N SER A 157 0.93 -8.89 -8.75
CA SER A 157 -0.41 -8.32 -8.87
C SER A 157 -1.49 -9.29 -8.41
N SER A 158 -1.27 -10.61 -8.52
CA SER A 158 -2.23 -11.59 -8.02
C SER A 158 -2.37 -11.58 -6.50
N GLU A 159 -1.28 -11.36 -5.76
CA GLU A 159 -1.32 -11.21 -4.30
C GLU A 159 -2.04 -9.92 -3.89
N LEU A 160 -1.76 -8.80 -4.57
CA LEU A 160 -2.46 -7.54 -4.33
C LEU A 160 -3.96 -7.65 -4.63
N LEU A 161 -4.34 -8.24 -5.77
CA LEU A 161 -5.73 -8.43 -6.14
C LEU A 161 -6.46 -9.36 -5.16
N ALA A 162 -5.80 -10.40 -4.66
CA ALA A 162 -6.37 -11.28 -3.63
C ALA A 162 -6.63 -10.54 -2.30
N LEU A 163 -5.75 -9.63 -1.90
CA LEU A 163 -6.00 -8.76 -0.75
C LEU A 163 -7.16 -7.79 -1.02
N LEU A 164 -7.23 -7.20 -2.21
CA LEU A 164 -8.35 -6.33 -2.57
C LEU A 164 -9.68 -7.10 -2.58
N ASP A 165 -9.69 -8.35 -3.05
CA ASP A 165 -10.87 -9.23 -2.98
C ASP A 165 -11.33 -9.45 -1.53
N ASP A 166 -10.41 -9.65 -0.60
CA ASP A 166 -10.72 -9.85 0.82
C ASP A 166 -11.23 -8.56 1.50
N PHE A 167 -10.55 -7.44 1.27
CA PHE A 167 -10.84 -6.17 1.96
C PHE A 167 -11.94 -5.33 1.31
N CYS A 168 -12.21 -5.50 0.02
CA CYS A 168 -13.31 -4.81 -0.68
C CYS A 168 -14.62 -5.63 -0.65
N GLY A 169 -14.60 -6.83 -0.09
CA GLY A 169 -15.79 -7.67 0.04
C GLY A 169 -16.84 -7.02 0.97
N PRO A 170 -18.15 -7.17 0.64
CA PRO A 170 -19.22 -6.70 1.51
C PRO A 170 -19.09 -7.37 2.88
N SER A 171 -19.35 -6.62 3.95
CA SER A 171 -19.56 -7.20 5.28
C SER A 171 -20.78 -8.10 5.19
N THR A 172 -20.58 -9.39 4.97
CA THR A 172 -21.66 -10.36 5.04
C THR A 172 -22.05 -10.44 6.50
N GLY A 173 -23.14 -9.75 6.86
CA GLY A 173 -23.70 -9.79 8.22
C GLY A 173 -23.86 -11.26 8.64
N GLY A 174 -22.98 -11.71 9.53
CA GLY A 174 -22.98 -13.07 10.09
C GLY A 174 -21.98 -14.08 9.51
N ALA A 175 -21.22 -13.78 8.45
CA ALA A 175 -20.11 -14.65 8.06
C ALA A 175 -18.84 -14.19 8.79
N VAL A 176 -18.12 -15.15 9.37
CA VAL A 176 -16.83 -14.93 10.05
C VAL A 176 -15.96 -14.09 9.14
N ALA A 177 -15.75 -12.83 9.53
CA ALA A 177 -14.69 -11.98 9.02
C ALA A 177 -13.44 -12.85 8.88
N GLY A 178 -12.95 -13.07 7.66
CA GLY A 178 -11.66 -13.72 7.47
C GLY A 178 -10.64 -13.02 8.37
N PRO A 179 -9.64 -13.71 8.92
CA PRO A 179 -8.75 -13.16 9.96
C PRO A 179 -8.11 -11.81 9.60
N HIS A 180 -8.03 -11.48 8.31
CA HIS A 180 -7.49 -10.23 7.79
C HIS A 180 -8.50 -9.08 7.72
N THR A 181 -9.79 -9.33 7.50
CA THR A 181 -10.82 -8.27 7.33
C THR A 181 -11.07 -7.40 8.57
N ALA A 182 -10.53 -7.80 9.73
CA ALA A 182 -10.52 -7.02 10.97
C ALA A 182 -9.20 -6.24 11.21
N ALA A 183 -8.17 -6.46 10.39
CA ALA A 183 -6.88 -5.80 10.54
C ALA A 183 -6.91 -4.38 9.96
N ALA A 184 -6.49 -3.39 10.74
CA ALA A 184 -6.31 -2.02 10.27
C ALA A 184 -5.06 -1.85 9.38
N GLN A 185 -4.12 -2.80 9.45
CA GLN A 185 -2.83 -2.72 8.78
C GLN A 185 -2.33 -4.11 8.40
N VAL A 186 -1.88 -4.27 7.14
CA VAL A 186 -1.35 -5.53 6.60
C VAL A 186 -0.09 -5.24 5.79
N ALA A 187 1.02 -5.86 6.17
CA ALA A 187 2.27 -5.76 5.42
C ALA A 187 2.52 -7.01 4.57
N ILE A 188 2.91 -6.81 3.31
CA ILE A 188 3.25 -7.89 2.39
C ILE A 188 4.50 -7.60 1.57
N GLY A 189 5.27 -8.64 1.26
CA GLY A 189 6.51 -8.48 0.50
C GLY A 189 7.74 -8.20 1.36
N LEU A 190 7.69 -8.44 2.67
CA LEU A 190 8.89 -8.67 3.48
C LEU A 190 9.35 -10.11 3.30
N ALA A 191 10.66 -10.31 3.12
CA ALA A 191 11.23 -11.64 3.16
C ALA A 191 11.14 -12.21 4.60
N PRO A 192 10.76 -13.49 4.78
CA PRO A 192 10.78 -14.14 6.08
C PRO A 192 12.16 -14.10 6.73
N ALA A 193 12.22 -14.04 8.07
CA ALA A 193 13.48 -14.04 8.80
C ALA A 193 14.40 -15.24 8.45
N SER A 194 13.82 -16.40 8.11
CA SER A 194 14.57 -17.58 7.65
C SER A 194 15.28 -17.34 6.32
N GLU A 195 14.61 -16.68 5.36
CA GLU A 195 15.22 -16.33 4.07
C GLU A 195 16.28 -15.24 4.24
N LEU A 196 16.02 -14.24 5.09
CA LEU A 196 17.00 -13.20 5.43
C LEU A 196 18.26 -13.79 6.07
N LYS A 197 18.11 -14.77 6.97
CA LYS A 197 19.23 -15.48 7.61
C LYS A 197 19.99 -16.35 6.61
N ALA A 198 19.29 -17.07 5.72
CA ALA A 198 19.91 -17.91 4.71
C ALA A 198 20.66 -17.11 3.62
N ALA A 199 20.14 -15.94 3.26
CA ALA A 199 20.76 -15.04 2.29
C ALA A 199 21.98 -14.27 2.86
N SER A 200 22.19 -14.29 4.18
CA SER A 200 23.23 -13.50 4.86
C SER A 200 24.25 -14.32 5.65
N PRO A 201 25.05 -15.22 5.05
CA PRO A 201 26.14 -15.86 5.80
C PRO A 201 27.32 -14.92 6.12
N GLN A 202 27.46 -13.75 5.48
CA GLN A 202 28.69 -12.94 5.61
C GLN A 202 28.52 -11.41 5.76
N THR A 203 27.37 -10.80 5.44
CA THR A 203 27.11 -9.38 5.80
C THR A 203 25.62 -9.07 5.64
N PRO A 204 24.88 -8.72 6.69
CA PRO A 204 23.54 -8.19 6.55
C PRO A 204 23.58 -6.96 5.63
N SER A 205 22.55 -6.75 4.80
CA SER A 205 22.41 -5.47 4.13
C SER A 205 22.49 -4.35 5.18
N SER A 206 23.06 -3.18 4.82
CA SER A 206 23.32 -2.10 5.79
C SER A 206 22.07 -1.71 6.60
N LEU A 207 20.88 -1.89 6.02
CA LEU A 207 19.60 -1.69 6.69
C LEU A 207 19.33 -2.77 7.77
N LEU A 208 19.56 -4.05 7.49
CA LEU A 208 19.42 -5.15 8.46
C LEU A 208 20.46 -5.12 9.60
N SER A 209 21.53 -4.33 9.44
CA SER A 209 22.50 -4.08 10.52
C SER A 209 22.05 -3.01 11.53
N LEU A 210 20.96 -2.27 11.25
CA LEU A 210 20.46 -1.24 12.15
C LEU A 210 19.89 -1.85 13.46
N PRO A 211 20.03 -1.17 14.61
CA PRO A 211 19.55 -1.68 15.90
C PRO A 211 18.08 -2.12 15.91
N PHE A 212 17.25 -1.47 15.08
CA PHE A 212 15.83 -1.79 14.91
C PHE A 212 15.59 -3.25 14.47
N TYR A 213 16.46 -3.84 13.64
CA TYR A 213 16.30 -5.20 13.09
C TYR A 213 17.01 -6.28 13.90
N ARG A 214 17.64 -5.91 15.02
CA ARG A 214 18.41 -6.87 15.83
C ARG A 214 17.59 -8.07 16.26
N HIS A 215 16.28 -7.90 16.48
CA HIS A 215 15.36 -8.97 16.86
C HIS A 215 15.14 -10.00 15.74
N VAL A 216 15.27 -9.63 14.46
CA VAL A 216 15.13 -10.54 13.31
C VAL A 216 16.27 -11.56 13.28
N PHE A 217 17.48 -11.14 13.67
CA PHE A 217 18.69 -11.96 13.69
C PHE A 217 19.06 -12.46 15.09
N ALA A 218 18.33 -12.05 16.12
CA ALA A 218 18.46 -12.64 17.43
C ALA A 218 18.20 -14.14 17.29
N SER A 219 19.23 -14.95 17.53
CA SER A 219 19.03 -16.37 17.73
C SER A 219 18.15 -16.48 18.97
N THR A 220 16.95 -17.05 18.83
CA THR A 220 16.30 -17.66 19.99
C THR A 220 17.29 -18.69 20.48
N ALA A 221 18.03 -18.38 21.54
CA ALA A 221 18.80 -19.39 22.26
C ALA A 221 17.79 -20.49 22.58
N ALA A 222 17.89 -21.60 21.87
CA ALA A 222 17.11 -22.76 22.16
C ALA A 222 17.32 -23.03 23.65
N ALA A 223 16.23 -23.02 24.42
CA ALA A 223 16.26 -23.67 25.72
C ALA A 223 16.84 -25.07 25.47
N SER A 224 17.92 -25.40 26.17
CA SER A 224 18.57 -26.71 26.07
C SER A 224 17.51 -27.80 26.16
N PRO A 225 17.52 -28.82 25.30
CA PRO A 225 16.57 -29.91 25.41
C PRO A 225 16.94 -30.73 26.64
N GLU A 226 16.28 -30.44 27.75
CA GLU A 226 16.16 -31.39 28.85
C GLU A 226 15.34 -32.56 28.30
N GLN A 227 15.95 -33.74 28.25
CA GLN A 227 15.31 -34.96 27.75
C GLN A 227 14.12 -35.31 28.64
N THR A 228 12.91 -34.97 28.20
CA THR A 228 11.69 -35.61 28.65
C THR A 228 11.03 -36.27 27.44
N SER A 229 11.13 -37.60 27.44
CA SER A 229 10.40 -38.48 26.55
C SER A 229 8.89 -38.32 26.79
N GLY A 230 8.21 -37.66 25.86
CA GLY A 230 6.76 -37.59 25.78
C GLY A 230 6.37 -37.17 24.37
N GLU A 231 5.76 -38.09 23.62
CA GLU A 231 5.23 -37.83 22.29
C GLU A 231 4.07 -36.83 22.38
N GLU A 232 4.33 -35.58 22.02
CA GLU A 232 3.30 -34.66 21.55
C GLU A 232 3.70 -34.10 20.19
N SER A 233 2.91 -34.44 19.17
CA SER A 233 3.08 -33.99 17.80
C SER A 233 2.83 -32.49 17.71
N ILE A 234 3.90 -31.69 17.66
CA ILE A 234 3.81 -30.27 17.31
C ILE A 234 3.56 -30.17 15.79
N GLN A 235 2.30 -29.97 15.41
CA GLN A 235 1.91 -29.59 14.07
C GLN A 235 2.46 -28.18 13.76
N ALA A 236 3.35 -28.10 12.77
CA ALA A 236 3.77 -26.82 12.19
C ALA A 236 2.53 -26.05 11.66
N PRO A 237 2.45 -24.72 11.84
CA PRO A 237 1.38 -23.96 11.23
C PRO A 237 1.50 -24.12 9.71
N ALA A 238 0.41 -24.58 9.10
CA ALA A 238 0.33 -24.81 7.66
C ALA A 238 0.79 -23.54 6.91
N ALA A 239 1.79 -23.69 6.05
CA ALA A 239 2.06 -22.71 5.01
C ALA A 239 0.81 -22.62 4.13
N THR A 240 0.00 -21.58 4.33
CA THR A 240 -1.23 -21.36 3.59
C THR A 240 -0.88 -21.08 2.13
N ARG A 241 -0.99 -22.11 1.29
CA ARG A 241 -1.12 -21.94 -0.15
C ARG A 241 -2.46 -21.22 -0.39
N LEU A 242 -2.40 -19.92 -0.68
CA LEU A 242 -3.55 -19.17 -1.14
C LEU A 242 -3.89 -19.69 -2.56
N CYS A 243 -4.86 -20.60 -2.65
CA CYS A 243 -5.42 -21.01 -3.94
C CYS A 243 -6.32 -19.89 -4.47
N VAL A 244 -5.80 -19.10 -5.41
CA VAL A 244 -6.53 -18.01 -6.08
C VAL A 244 -7.56 -18.61 -7.04
N HIS A 245 -8.83 -18.66 -6.65
CA HIS A 245 -9.95 -18.84 -7.59
C HIS A 245 -10.43 -17.46 -8.07
N GLY A 246 -9.69 -16.89 -9.03
CA GLY A 246 -10.03 -15.58 -9.60
C GLY A 246 -11.20 -15.69 -10.58
N GLN A 247 -12.46 -15.59 -10.15
CA GLN A 247 -13.63 -15.36 -11.02
C GLN A 247 -14.84 -14.64 -10.37
N HIS A 248 -14.69 -13.88 -9.28
CA HIS A 248 -15.86 -13.31 -8.55
C HIS A 248 -16.23 -11.84 -8.87
N TRP A 249 -15.51 -11.17 -9.78
CA TRP A 249 -15.72 -9.75 -10.15
C TRP A 249 -16.95 -9.46 -11.02
N ARG A 250 -17.73 -10.48 -11.42
CA ARG A 250 -18.70 -10.42 -12.52
C ARG A 250 -19.98 -9.59 -12.25
N HIS A 251 -20.27 -9.18 -11.01
CA HIS A 251 -21.56 -8.54 -10.69
C HIS A 251 -21.52 -7.35 -9.69
N ARG A 252 -20.37 -6.88 -9.21
CA ARG A 252 -20.30 -6.22 -7.88
C ARG A 252 -19.74 -4.79 -7.80
N LEU A 253 -19.73 -4.01 -8.89
CA LEU A 253 -19.20 -2.62 -8.90
C LEU A 253 -20.27 -1.56 -9.21
N GLN A 254 -21.46 -1.64 -8.61
CA GLN A 254 -22.36 -0.50 -8.55
C GLN A 254 -21.96 0.36 -7.33
N GLY A 255 -21.10 1.38 -7.52
CA GLY A 255 -20.80 2.40 -6.50
C GLY A 255 -19.39 2.46 -5.91
N ALA A 256 -18.39 1.78 -6.50
CA ALA A 256 -17.00 1.90 -6.07
C ALA A 256 -16.30 3.07 -6.79
N VAL A 257 -15.70 3.99 -6.03
CA VAL A 257 -14.89 5.08 -6.58
C VAL A 257 -13.41 4.72 -6.48
N SER A 258 -12.73 4.65 -7.62
CA SER A 258 -11.26 4.59 -7.70
C SER A 258 -10.77 5.92 -8.24
N MET A 259 -10.19 6.77 -7.38
CA MET A 259 -9.68 8.08 -7.82
C MET A 259 -8.18 8.00 -8.07
N LEU A 260 -7.81 8.02 -9.35
CA LEU A 260 -6.43 8.14 -9.78
C LEU A 260 -6.12 9.63 -9.99
N GLY A 261 -5.37 10.24 -9.08
CA GLY A 261 -4.84 11.59 -9.27
C GLY A 261 -3.72 11.56 -10.31
N HIS A 262 -3.95 12.09 -11.52
CA HIS A 262 -2.89 12.35 -12.49
C HIS A 262 -2.29 13.74 -12.22
N HIS A 263 -0.98 13.79 -11.96
CA HIS A 263 -0.19 15.02 -12.07
C HIS A 263 0.65 14.95 -13.33
N ASP A 264 0.41 15.85 -14.28
CA ASP A 264 1.15 15.97 -15.54
C ASP A 264 2.63 16.29 -15.22
N ALA A 265 3.53 15.38 -15.60
CA ALA A 265 4.97 15.60 -15.57
C ALA A 265 5.46 16.04 -16.96
N ARG A 266 5.10 17.24 -17.40
CA ARG A 266 5.66 17.86 -18.62
C ARG A 266 5.79 19.37 -18.48
N THR A 267 6.87 19.81 -17.84
CA THR A 267 7.44 21.15 -18.02
C THR A 267 8.96 21.09 -17.87
N ALA A 268 9.64 20.72 -18.94
CA ALA A 268 11.06 21.02 -19.15
C ALA A 268 11.29 21.19 -20.67
N GLY A 269 10.84 22.32 -21.20
CA GLY A 269 11.20 22.79 -22.54
C GLY A 269 12.23 23.91 -22.40
N SER A 270 13.47 23.62 -22.78
CA SER A 270 14.60 24.55 -22.82
C SER A 270 14.38 25.73 -23.79
N PRO A 271 15.09 26.86 -23.61
CA PRO A 271 14.81 28.10 -24.30
C PRO A 271 15.41 28.17 -25.72
N GLY A 272 14.62 28.73 -26.63
CA GLY A 272 15.04 29.67 -27.69
C GLY A 272 16.17 29.25 -28.64
N CYS A 273 15.80 28.81 -29.83
CA CYS A 273 16.61 29.05 -31.03
C CYS A 273 15.80 29.89 -32.01
N GLN A 274 16.29 31.10 -32.28
CA GLN A 274 15.74 32.08 -33.20
C GLN A 274 15.91 31.58 -34.64
N SER A 275 14.85 31.65 -35.45
CA SER A 275 14.95 31.55 -36.91
C SER A 275 15.09 32.95 -37.51
N ILE A 276 16.22 33.17 -38.17
CA ILE A 276 16.40 34.19 -39.20
C ILE A 276 15.92 33.56 -40.51
N GLY A 277 15.05 34.25 -41.26
CA GLY A 277 14.61 33.89 -42.60
C GLY A 277 13.12 33.71 -42.73
#